data_AF-A0A8S9RXZ7-F1
#
_entry.id   AF-A0A8S9RXZ7-F1
#
_cell.length_a   1.000
_cell.length_b   1.000
_cell.length_c   1.000
_cell.angle_alpha   90.00
_cell.angle_beta   90.00
_cell.angle_gamma   90.00
#
_symmetry.space_group_name_H-M   'P 1'
#
loop_
_entity.id
_entity.type
_entity.pdbx_description
1 polymer ?
#
loop_
_entity_poly.entity_id
_entity_poly.type
_entity_poly.pdbx_seq_one_letter_code
_entity_poly.pdbx_strand_id
1 'polypeptide(L)' 'MGQYSYSHPSSSSEDLDITSLLEAEAQLYADEAQSSFDMAEPVQYQPQPEADDGIPTTCYCGGEPVVATAYTEKDHIWK' A
#
# COMPACT_ATOMS: atom_id res chain seq x y z
N MET A 1 40.49 9.68 5.21
CA MET A 1 40.86 10.24 6.52
C MET A 1 39.91 11.38 6.81
N GLY A 2 38.91 11.13 7.65
CA GLY A 2 37.80 12.05 7.92
C GLY A 2 38.07 12.97 9.11
N GLN A 3 37.48 14.16 9.07
CA GLN A 3 37.44 15.10 10.18
C GLN A 3 36.07 15.80 10.13
N TYR A 4 34.99 15.13 10.54
CA TYR A 4 33.70 15.79 10.69
C TYR A 4 33.49 16.10 12.18
N SER A 5 33.82 17.32 12.57
CA SER A 5 33.58 17.83 13.93
C SER A 5 32.16 18.37 13.99
N TYR A 6 31.23 17.56 14.51
CA TYR A 6 29.85 17.99 14.70
C TYR A 6 29.72 18.67 16.07
N SER A 7 29.59 20.00 16.08
CA SER A 7 29.25 20.74 17.30
C SER A 7 27.74 20.68 17.49
N HIS A 8 27.29 19.83 18.40
CA HIS A 8 25.88 19.76 18.78
C HIS A 8 25.44 21.11 19.36
N PRO A 9 24.39 21.76 18.84
CA PRO A 9 23.82 22.92 19.51
C PRO A 9 23.31 22.43 20.87
N SER A 10 23.77 23.02 21.97
CA SER A 10 23.17 22.75 23.28
C SER A 10 21.68 23.04 23.15
N SER A 11 20.87 21.98 23.22
CA SER A 11 19.42 22.09 23.20
C SER A 11 19.07 23.08 24.30
N SER A 12 18.55 24.25 23.93
CA SER A 12 17.89 25.12 24.90
C SER A 12 16.77 24.27 25.46
N SER A 13 16.85 23.95 26.75
CA SER A 13 15.72 23.43 27.50
C SER A 13 14.67 24.54 27.49
N GLU A 14 13.88 24.63 26.43
CA GLU A 14 12.47 24.89 26.65
C GLU A 14 12.06 23.78 27.63
N ASP A 15 11.78 24.18 28.87
CA ASP A 15 11.42 23.28 29.95
C ASP A 15 10.05 22.72 29.59
N LEU A 16 10.03 21.83 28.61
CA LEU A 16 8.85 21.10 28.20
C LEU A 16 8.48 20.30 29.43
N ASP A 17 7.40 20.72 30.06
CA ASP A 17 6.83 20.01 31.18
C ASP A 17 6.43 18.62 30.68
N ILE A 18 7.31 17.66 30.97
CA ILE A 18 7.17 16.27 30.56
C ILE A 18 5.80 15.74 31.02
N THR A 19 5.27 16.25 32.14
CA THR A 19 3.96 15.84 32.65
C THR A 19 2.81 16.29 31.74
N SER A 20 2.85 17.52 31.23
CA SER A 20 1.92 18.03 30.22
C SER A 20 1.95 17.23 28.91
N LEU A 21 3.14 16.80 28.46
CA LEU A 21 3.26 15.95 27.26
C LEU A 21 2.66 14.56 27.46
N LEU A 22 2.92 13.94 28.62
CA LEU A 22 2.35 12.64 28.98
C LEU A 22 0.83 12.70 29.15
N GLU A 23 0.30 13.80 29.71
CA GLU A 23 -1.14 14.01 29.86
C GLU A 23 -1.84 14.13 28.50
N ALA A 24 -1.25 14.88 27.57
CA ALA A 24 -1.76 15.00 26.21
C ALA A 24 -1.79 13.65 25.47
N GLU A 25 -0.76 12.81 25.65
CA GLU A 25 -0.69 11.47 25.08
C GLU A 25 -1.76 10.54 25.70
N ALA A 26 -1.93 10.57 27.03
CA ALA A 26 -2.94 9.77 27.72
C ALA A 26 -4.38 10.12 27.29
N GLN A 27 -4.65 11.40 27.05
CA GLN A 27 -5.96 11.87 26.58
C GLN A 27 -6.28 11.32 25.17
N LEU A 28 -5.31 11.35 24.25
CA LEU A 28 -5.48 10.80 22.89
C LEU A 28 -5.77 9.29 22.92
N TYR A 29 -5.08 8.53 23.78
CA TYR A 29 -5.35 7.09 23.96
C TYR A 29 -6.73 6.81 24.57
N ALA A 30 -7.22 7.68 25.45
CA ALA A 30 -8.55 7.56 26.06
C ALA A 30 -9.67 7.84 25.05
N ASP A 31 -9.50 8.85 24.19
CA ASP A 31 -10.45 9.20 23.13
C ASP A 31 -10.54 8.10 22.05
N GLU A 32 -9.42 7.47 21.66
CA GLU A 32 -9.40 6.34 20.72
C GLU A 32 -10.18 5.12 21.28
N ALA A 33 -10.04 4.84 22.58
CA ALA A 33 -10.74 3.73 23.23
C ALA A 33 -12.27 3.94 23.29
N GLN A 34 -12.75 5.18 23.26
CA GLN A 34 -14.19 5.49 23.22
C GLN A 34 -14.77 5.51 21.80
N SER A 35 -13.92 5.60 20.77
CA SER A 35 -14.33 5.60 19.36
C SER A 35 -14.75 4.21 18.84
N SER A 36 -14.62 3.14 19.62
CA SER A 36 -14.95 1.78 19.20
C SER A 36 -16.45 1.49 19.10
N PHE A 37 -17.32 2.40 19.54
CA PHE A 37 -18.77 2.18 19.61
C PHE A 37 -19.56 2.67 18.38
N ASP A 38 -18.95 3.49 17.53
CA ASP A 38 -19.52 3.92 16.23
C ASP A 38 -18.82 3.23 15.06
N MET A 39 -18.43 1.96 15.25
CA MET A 39 -18.19 1.09 14.11
C MET A 39 -19.55 0.80 13.47
N ALA A 40 -19.96 1.65 12.54
CA ALA A 40 -21.02 1.33 11.60
C ALA A 40 -20.79 -0.11 11.13
N GLU A 41 -21.82 -0.95 11.26
CA GLU A 41 -21.77 -2.38 10.95
C GLU A 41 -20.90 -2.62 9.70
N PRO A 42 -19.97 -3.59 9.72
CA PRO A 42 -19.15 -3.88 8.56
C PRO A 42 -20.09 -4.16 7.38
N VAL A 43 -20.15 -3.22 6.44
CA VAL A 43 -20.96 -3.37 5.23
C VAL A 43 -20.40 -4.56 4.48
N GLN A 44 -21.10 -5.69 4.54
CA GLN A 44 -20.78 -6.84 3.71
C GLN A 44 -21.12 -6.49 2.27
N TYR A 45 -20.13 -6.02 1.53
CA TYR A 45 -20.24 -5.87 0.09
C TYR A 45 -20.44 -7.26 -0.53
N GLN A 46 -21.50 -7.42 -1.32
CA GLN A 46 -21.64 -8.63 -2.12
C GLN A 46 -20.43 -8.73 -3.08
N PRO A 47 -19.90 -9.94 -3.32
CA PRO A 47 -18.89 -10.15 -4.34
C PRO A 47 -19.41 -9.58 -5.66
N GLN A 48 -18.67 -8.63 -6.23
CA GLN A 48 -18.98 -8.17 -7.58
C GLN A 48 -18.87 -9.37 -8.52
N PRO A 49 -19.77 -9.52 -9.51
CA PRO A 49 -19.58 -10.54 -10.52
C PRO A 49 -18.19 -10.35 -11.14
N GLU A 50 -17.42 -11.43 -11.26
CA GLU A 50 -16.17 -11.40 -12.01
C GLU A 50 -16.52 -10.92 -13.42
N ALA A 51 -16.04 -9.72 -13.77
CA ALA A 51 -16.16 -9.21 -15.13
C ALA A 51 -15.25 -10.06 -16.01
N ASP A 52 -15.75 -11.23 -16.42
CA ASP A 52 -15.18 -11.99 -17.51
C ASP A 52 -15.65 -11.34 -18.81
N ASP A 53 -15.01 -10.22 -19.15
CA ASP A 53 -15.17 -9.60 -20.45
C ASP A 53 -14.64 -10.51 -21.59
N GLY A 54 -14.07 -11.67 -21.24
CA GLY A 54 -13.58 -12.68 -22.16
C GLY A 54 -12.41 -12.18 -22.99
N ILE A 55 -11.70 -13.11 -23.62
CA ILE A 55 -10.80 -12.74 -24.72
C ILE A 55 -11.71 -12.40 -25.92
N PRO A 56 -11.59 -11.21 -26.53
CA PRO A 56 -12.43 -10.82 -27.65
C PRO A 56 -12.32 -11.87 -28.78
N THR A 57 -13.45 -12.49 -29.10
CA THR A 57 -13.57 -13.53 -30.12
C THR A 57 -13.73 -12.97 -31.53
N THR A 58 -13.63 -11.65 -31.68
CA THR A 58 -13.75 -10.95 -32.95
C THR A 58 -12.63 -9.92 -33.08
N CYS A 59 -11.95 -9.93 -34.23
CA CYS A 59 -11.03 -8.84 -34.58
C CYS A 59 -11.84 -7.56 -34.77
N TYR A 60 -11.29 -6.40 -34.37
CA TYR A 60 -11.86 -5.09 -34.70
C TYR A 60 -12.03 -4.86 -36.22
N CYS A 61 -11.33 -5.64 -37.03
CA CYS A 61 -11.43 -5.69 -38.48
C CYS A 61 -12.62 -6.53 -39.02
N GLY A 62 -13.40 -7.17 -38.15
CA GLY A 62 -14.49 -8.09 -38.52
C GLY A 62 -14.05 -9.48 -38.98
N GLY A 63 -12.75 -9.75 -38.99
CA GLY A 63 -12.19 -11.07 -39.29
C GLY A 63 -12.28 -12.04 -38.11
N GLU A 64 -12.33 -13.34 -38.41
CA GLU A 64 -12.25 -14.39 -37.40
C GLU A 64 -10.86 -14.37 -36.73
N PRO A 65 -10.77 -14.44 -35.39
CA PRO A 65 -9.49 -14.44 -34.70
C PRO A 65 -8.72 -15.72 -35.04
N VAL A 66 -7.54 -15.55 -35.63
CA VAL A 66 -6.64 -16.67 -35.89
C VAL A 66 -5.79 -16.90 -34.65
N VAL A 67 -5.94 -18.07 -34.01
CA VAL A 67 -5.07 -18.48 -32.90
C VAL A 67 -3.67 -18.75 -33.47
N ALA A 68 -2.79 -17.75 -33.40
CA ALA A 68 -1.40 -17.89 -33.80
C ALA A 68 -0.60 -18.48 -32.63
N THR A 69 -0.11 -19.71 -32.78
CA THR A 69 0.87 -20.28 -31.86
C THR A 69 2.26 -19.94 -32.38
N ALA A 70 2.97 -19.04 -31.70
CA ALA A 70 4.37 -18.76 -32.02
C ALA A 70 5.24 -19.90 -31.43
N TYR A 71 5.62 -20.86 -32.26
CA TYR A 71 6.67 -21.82 -31.89
C TYR A 71 8.02 -21.12 -32.03
N THR A 72 8.69 -20.83 -30.91
CA THR A 72 10.13 -20.53 -30.94
C THR A 72 10.84 -21.83 -30.60
N GLU A 73 11.52 -22.41 -31.58
CA GLU A 73 12.44 -23.52 -31.33
C GLU A 73 13.50 -22.95 -30.38
N LYS A 74 13.55 -23.47 -29.14
CA LYS A 74 14.68 -23.21 -28.26
C LYS A 74 15.87 -23.92 -28.87
N ASP A 75 16.61 -23.20 -29.70
CA ASP A 75 17.85 -23.68 -30.30
C ASP A 75 18.68 -24.37 -29.22
N HIS A 76 18.88 -25.66 -29.45
CA HIS A 76 19.66 -26.57 -28.64
C HIS A 76 21.13 -26.13 -28.69
N ILE A 77 21.56 -25.22 -27.81
CA ILE A 77 22.99 -24.88 -27.68
C ILE A 77 23.38 -24.87 -26.22
N TRP A 78 23.61 -26.06 -25.68
CA TRP A 78 24.76 -26.33 -24.80
C TRP A 78 25.23 -27.76 -25.10
N LYS A 79 26.19 -27.88 -26.03
CA LYS A 79 27.05 -29.05 -26.16
C LYS A 79 28.28 -28.88 -25.28
#